data_AF-A0A318PVR7-F1
#
_entry.id   AF-A0A318PVR7-F1
#
_cell.length_a   1.000
_cell.length_b   1.000
_cell.length_c   1.000
_cell.angle_alpha   90.00
_cell.angle_beta   90.00
_cell.angle_gamma   90.00
#
_symmetry.space_group_name_H-M   'P 1'
#
loop_
_entity.id
_entity.type
_entity.pdbx_description
1 polymer ?
#
loop_
_entity_poly.entity_id
_entity_poly.type
_entity_poly.pdbx_seq_one_letter_code
_entity_poly.pdbx_strand_id
1 'polypeptide(L)'
;MLCARHAVTCRKGAAPQLYRYGYLLHICVVFAQIVRNHLYAGHQPCGGRGKTEKNMRIWAFACLLLCLPVHAQAGSTYRVKHPSIACGDDFALKALNDRTNQHLTDPQWRQATMVQGQCYTVTPDMRWEKIANRNGLPLLRRNPPIAGMPPLYFMASDIADITAPPAAPGRPADTATPAPAPAKPADVTDPQAADSAASPQTAPVIITHTDPPAPTDLFFMTGGFQKLGSMLLSALLALGAGWVLWVVYRMIMAFVGRRAALRQATALVERNAGLLIQRRLHAHEGQAAHGHAPAQQWQREVDRFCRTTLMPALAHEWREQYWAAIERKVLACIEAVSTRARPRPDLRLVTAPVPYHADMTCAQYVSYCMGLLEKAGWDTRMSANAGQAATVIVATKDGLSMVVQCWTERRPVEEDIVRQCIAARAGLSARIAVVVSNAPYTQQAIQLGKSSRVFVLHHEELQKFASQVEAPQVA
;
A
#
# COMPACT_ATOMS: atom_id res chain seq x y z
N MET A 1 66.63 0.89 32.43
CA MET A 1 66.55 -0.25 33.39
C MET A 1 65.08 -0.69 33.42
N LEU A 2 64.74 -1.86 32.86
CA LEU A 2 64.63 -3.17 33.56
C LEU A 2 63.43 -3.16 34.56
N CYS A 3 62.44 -4.07 34.55
CA CYS A 3 62.08 -5.26 33.76
C CYS A 3 60.53 -5.35 33.71
N ALA A 4 59.82 -5.79 32.66
CA ALA A 4 59.96 -6.98 31.82
C ALA A 4 59.62 -8.33 32.52
N ARG A 5 58.34 -8.70 32.50
CA ARG A 5 57.88 -10.10 32.25
C ARG A 5 56.75 -10.01 31.22
N HIS A 6 57.05 -10.19 29.93
CA HIS A 6 57.10 -11.48 29.22
C HIS A 6 55.77 -12.26 29.36
N ALA A 7 54.86 -12.35 28.37
CA ALA A 7 54.91 -12.39 26.89
C ALA A 7 55.03 -13.79 26.28
N VAL A 8 54.10 -14.08 25.37
CA VAL A 8 54.22 -14.96 24.17
C VAL A 8 53.30 -14.29 23.13
N THR A 9 53.76 -13.39 22.23
CA THR A 9 54.29 -13.67 20.87
C THR A 9 53.48 -14.73 20.09
N CYS A 10 53.13 -14.64 18.80
CA CYS A 10 53.24 -13.65 17.72
C CYS A 10 52.03 -13.92 16.76
N ARG A 11 51.83 -13.39 15.54
CA ARG A 11 52.61 -12.58 14.58
C ARG A 11 51.61 -11.73 13.74
N LYS A 12 52.08 -10.84 12.85
CA LYS A 12 51.22 -10.19 11.83
C LYS A 12 51.06 -11.08 10.58
N GLY A 13 49.86 -11.06 9.99
CA GLY A 13 49.61 -11.16 8.54
C GLY A 13 49.38 -12.54 7.90
N ALA A 14 48.16 -12.80 7.43
CA ALA A 14 47.82 -13.35 6.09
C ALA A 14 46.32 -13.70 5.93
N ALA A 15 45.78 -13.44 4.73
CA ALA A 15 44.64 -14.10 4.05
C ALA A 15 43.21 -14.19 4.71
N PRO A 16 42.16 -13.68 4.03
CA PRO A 16 40.77 -14.00 4.33
C PRO A 16 40.28 -15.22 3.51
N GLN A 17 40.38 -16.45 4.04
CA GLN A 17 39.97 -17.67 3.29
C GLN A 17 39.16 -18.73 4.09
N LEU A 18 38.71 -18.46 5.31
CA LEU A 18 38.00 -19.46 6.13
C LEU A 18 36.45 -19.39 6.10
N TYR A 19 35.85 -18.28 5.65
CA TYR A 19 34.38 -18.19 5.53
C TYR A 19 33.79 -18.88 4.29
N ARG A 20 34.61 -19.37 3.34
CA ARG A 20 34.15 -20.08 2.14
C ARG A 20 33.86 -21.57 2.37
N TYR A 21 34.57 -22.23 3.29
CA TYR A 21 34.42 -23.67 3.50
C TYR A 21 33.12 -24.06 4.23
N GLY A 22 32.63 -23.26 5.18
CA GLY A 22 31.34 -23.50 5.82
C GLY A 22 30.14 -23.40 4.86
N TYR A 23 30.23 -22.51 3.87
CA TYR A 23 29.19 -22.34 2.85
C TYR A 23 29.17 -23.51 1.85
N LEU A 24 30.36 -24.00 1.45
CA LEU A 24 30.49 -25.19 0.60
C LEU A 24 29.99 -26.46 1.29
N LEU A 25 30.25 -26.64 2.60
CA LEU A 25 29.73 -27.79 3.34
C LEU A 25 28.19 -27.78 3.39
N HIS A 26 27.57 -26.62 3.64
CA HIS A 26 26.11 -26.47 3.59
C HIS A 26 25.53 -26.72 2.19
N ILE A 27 26.20 -26.25 1.12
CA ILE A 27 25.78 -26.53 -0.25
C ILE A 27 25.85 -28.03 -0.55
N CYS A 28 26.91 -28.73 -0.15
CA CYS A 28 27.02 -30.18 -0.33
C CYS A 28 25.93 -30.97 0.43
N VAL A 29 25.60 -30.59 1.67
CA VAL A 29 24.51 -31.23 2.44
C VAL A 29 23.14 -30.98 1.78
N VAL A 30 22.87 -29.76 1.31
CA VAL A 30 21.62 -29.44 0.59
C VAL A 30 21.54 -30.19 -0.75
N PHE A 31 22.65 -30.30 -1.50
CA PHE A 31 22.68 -31.03 -2.76
C PHE A 31 22.48 -32.54 -2.57
N ALA A 32 23.08 -33.13 -1.52
CA ALA A 32 22.85 -34.52 -1.14
C ALA A 32 21.39 -34.80 -0.76
N GLN A 33 20.71 -33.85 -0.10
CA GLN A 33 19.29 -33.95 0.24
C GLN A 33 18.38 -33.88 -1.01
N ILE A 34 18.73 -33.02 -1.98
CA ILE A 34 17.98 -32.88 -3.25
C ILE A 34 18.13 -34.14 -4.13
N VAL A 35 19.35 -34.69 -4.25
CA VAL A 35 19.60 -35.92 -5.01
C VAL A 35 18.87 -37.12 -4.38
N ARG A 36 18.84 -37.20 -3.04
CA ARG A 36 18.10 -38.26 -2.32
C ARG A 36 16.58 -38.20 -2.55
N ASN A 37 16.00 -37.01 -2.63
CA ASN A 37 14.57 -36.85 -2.95
C ASN A 37 14.23 -37.15 -4.41
N HIS A 38 15.14 -36.91 -5.36
CA HIS A 38 14.89 -37.22 -6.78
C HIS A 38 14.98 -38.72 -7.13
N LEU A 39 15.70 -39.52 -6.33
CA LEU A 39 15.85 -40.97 -6.54
C LEU A 39 14.68 -41.83 -6.04
N TYR A 40 13.69 -41.23 -5.34
CA TYR A 40 12.53 -41.96 -4.79
C TYR A 40 11.19 -41.70 -5.51
N ALA A 41 11.16 -40.86 -6.54
CA ALA A 41 9.92 -40.47 -7.23
C ALA A 41 9.95 -40.86 -8.72
N GLY A 42 9.77 -42.15 -9.04
CA GLY A 42 9.95 -42.61 -10.43
C GLY A 42 9.57 -44.04 -10.82
N HIS A 43 8.59 -44.69 -10.17
CA HIS A 43 8.06 -45.99 -10.64
C HIS A 43 6.54 -46.10 -10.47
N GLN A 44 5.77 -45.76 -11.52
CA GLN A 44 4.84 -46.68 -12.19
C GLN A 44 4.12 -46.00 -13.39
N PRO A 45 3.72 -46.75 -14.44
CA PRO A 45 3.09 -46.22 -15.66
C PRO A 45 1.57 -46.46 -15.74
N CYS A 46 0.86 -45.68 -16.59
CA CYS A 46 0.00 -46.16 -17.70
C CYS A 46 -1.11 -45.17 -18.16
N GLY A 47 -1.38 -45.17 -19.47
CA GLY A 47 -2.70 -44.87 -20.05
C GLY A 47 -3.01 -43.40 -20.43
N GLY A 48 -3.29 -43.13 -21.72
CA GLY A 48 -3.95 -41.86 -22.13
C GLY A 48 -3.45 -41.16 -23.41
N ARG A 49 -3.00 -41.88 -24.44
CA ARG A 49 -2.58 -41.27 -25.73
C ARG A 49 -3.83 -40.76 -26.49
N GLY A 50 -4.08 -39.44 -26.47
CA GLY A 50 -5.19 -38.83 -27.22
C GLY A 50 -5.63 -37.41 -26.81
N LYS A 51 -5.12 -36.85 -25.70
CA LYS A 51 -5.58 -35.54 -25.17
C LYS A 51 -4.59 -34.37 -25.35
N THR A 52 -3.45 -34.61 -26.00
CA THR A 52 -2.34 -33.64 -26.13
C THR A 52 -2.51 -32.62 -27.25
N GLU A 53 -3.14 -33.00 -28.37
CA GLU A 53 -3.19 -32.16 -29.57
C GLU A 53 -4.16 -30.97 -29.45
N LYS A 54 -5.33 -31.17 -28.83
CA LYS A 54 -6.27 -30.08 -28.51
C LYS A 54 -5.64 -29.07 -27.55
N ASN A 55 -4.90 -29.55 -26.54
CA ASN A 55 -4.22 -28.68 -25.58
C ASN A 55 -3.11 -27.86 -26.26
N MET A 56 -2.35 -28.45 -27.19
CA MET A 56 -1.27 -27.72 -27.88
C MET A 56 -1.81 -26.60 -28.79
N ARG A 57 -2.98 -26.79 -29.42
CA ARG A 57 -3.65 -25.71 -30.19
C ARG A 57 -4.18 -24.59 -29.27
N ILE A 58 -4.75 -24.93 -28.12
CA ILE A 58 -5.19 -23.94 -27.11
C ILE A 58 -4.01 -23.10 -26.59
N TRP A 59 -2.86 -23.73 -26.30
CA TRP A 59 -1.65 -23.02 -25.89
C TRP A 59 -1.02 -22.19 -27.02
N ALA A 60 -1.07 -22.66 -28.27
CA ALA A 60 -0.62 -21.88 -29.41
C ALA A 60 -1.48 -20.60 -29.60
N PHE A 61 -2.80 -20.69 -29.49
CA PHE A 61 -3.68 -19.51 -29.51
C PHE A 61 -3.44 -18.57 -28.31
N ALA A 62 -3.16 -19.11 -27.11
CA ALA A 62 -2.81 -18.30 -25.95
C ALA A 62 -1.48 -17.54 -26.14
N CYS A 63 -0.46 -18.17 -26.72
CA CYS A 63 0.79 -17.51 -27.08
C CYS A 63 0.60 -16.47 -28.21
N LEU A 64 -0.27 -16.74 -29.19
CA LEU A 64 -0.55 -15.80 -30.28
C LEU A 64 -1.33 -14.57 -29.78
N LEU A 65 -2.21 -14.73 -28.78
CA LEU A 65 -2.84 -13.63 -28.04
C LEU A 65 -1.85 -12.81 -27.19
N LEU A 66 -0.78 -13.43 -26.68
CA LEU A 66 0.31 -12.76 -25.96
C LEU A 66 1.31 -12.05 -26.89
N CYS A 67 1.41 -12.47 -28.16
CA CYS A 67 2.27 -11.86 -29.17
C CYS A 67 1.56 -10.79 -30.02
N LEU A 68 0.25 -10.59 -29.85
CA LEU A 68 -0.36 -9.33 -30.28
C LEU A 68 0.34 -8.19 -29.53
N PRO A 69 0.81 -7.12 -30.21
CA PRO A 69 1.29 -5.96 -29.48
C PRO A 69 0.14 -5.50 -28.59
N VAL A 70 0.40 -5.44 -27.28
CA VAL A 70 -0.54 -4.85 -26.32
C VAL A 70 -0.72 -3.40 -26.78
N HIS A 71 -1.76 -3.19 -27.58
CA HIS A 71 -2.39 -1.90 -27.73
C HIS A 71 -2.73 -1.56 -26.29
N ALA A 72 -2.03 -0.56 -25.74
CA ALA A 72 -2.38 -0.03 -24.44
C ALA A 72 -3.88 0.21 -24.50
N GLN A 73 -4.65 -0.57 -23.74
CA GLN A 73 -6.11 -0.56 -23.85
C GLN A 73 -6.51 0.90 -23.74
N ALA A 74 -7.04 1.46 -24.81
CA ALA A 74 -7.35 2.87 -24.88
C ALA A 74 -8.37 3.11 -23.78
N GLY A 75 -7.89 3.64 -22.63
CA GLY A 75 -8.73 3.91 -21.49
C GLY A 75 -9.84 4.80 -22.00
N SER A 76 -11.08 4.29 -21.96
CA SER A 76 -12.17 4.92 -22.69
C SER A 76 -12.21 6.39 -22.31
N THR A 77 -12.04 7.23 -23.33
CA THR A 77 -11.75 8.64 -23.10
C THR A 77 -13.08 9.35 -23.06
N TYR A 78 -13.41 9.93 -21.91
CA TYR A 78 -14.68 10.61 -21.69
C TYR A 78 -14.53 12.12 -21.89
N ARG A 79 -15.61 12.73 -22.37
CA ARG A 79 -15.88 14.18 -22.27
C ARG A 79 -17.20 14.40 -21.53
N VAL A 80 -17.39 15.60 -20.99
CA VAL A 80 -18.70 16.01 -20.48
C VAL A 80 -19.57 16.53 -21.63
N LYS A 81 -20.88 16.29 -21.60
CA LYS A 81 -21.86 16.70 -22.62
C LYS A 81 -22.16 18.20 -22.58
N HIS A 82 -22.21 18.77 -21.38
CA HIS A 82 -22.40 20.17 -21.07
C HIS A 82 -21.41 20.59 -19.98
N PRO A 83 -21.20 21.88 -19.69
CA PRO A 83 -20.51 22.28 -18.48
C PRO A 83 -21.19 21.64 -17.25
N SER A 84 -20.41 20.98 -16.40
CA SER A 84 -20.93 20.35 -15.17
C SER A 84 -19.91 20.44 -14.03
N ILE A 85 -20.30 19.98 -12.84
CA ILE A 85 -19.45 19.97 -11.65
C ILE A 85 -18.97 18.54 -11.42
N ALA A 86 -17.69 18.38 -11.12
CA ALA A 86 -17.07 17.11 -10.72
C ALA A 86 -16.30 17.33 -9.41
N CYS A 87 -16.38 16.39 -8.47
CA CYS A 87 -15.84 16.57 -7.11
C CYS A 87 -14.90 15.43 -6.71
N GLY A 88 -13.92 15.71 -5.85
CA GLY A 88 -13.07 14.68 -5.24
C GLY A 88 -13.85 13.79 -4.26
N ASP A 89 -14.91 14.32 -3.65
CA ASP A 89 -15.85 13.60 -2.78
C ASP A 89 -17.15 13.22 -3.50
N ASP A 90 -17.66 12.02 -3.22
CA ASP A 90 -18.89 11.50 -3.83
C ASP A 90 -20.16 11.97 -3.12
N PHE A 91 -20.07 12.31 -1.83
CA PHE A 91 -21.20 12.88 -1.08
C PHE A 91 -21.49 14.32 -1.53
N ALA A 92 -20.47 15.19 -1.60
CA ALA A 92 -20.61 16.54 -2.12
C ALA A 92 -21.18 16.59 -3.55
N LEU A 93 -20.73 15.69 -4.44
CA LEU A 93 -21.25 15.62 -5.81
C LEU A 93 -22.73 15.20 -5.84
N LYS A 94 -23.15 14.26 -5.00
CA LYS A 94 -24.57 13.87 -4.87
C LYS A 94 -25.41 15.02 -4.34
N ALA A 95 -24.97 15.66 -3.24
CA ALA A 95 -25.68 16.78 -2.62
C ALA A 95 -25.88 17.99 -3.57
N LEU A 96 -24.91 18.26 -4.46
CA LEU A 96 -24.98 19.32 -5.47
C LEU A 96 -25.85 18.99 -6.70
N ASN A 97 -26.18 17.72 -6.93
CA ASN A 97 -27.01 17.25 -8.04
C ASN A 97 -28.42 16.79 -7.59
N ASP A 98 -28.65 16.63 -6.29
CA ASP A 98 -29.94 16.28 -5.72
C ASP A 98 -30.92 17.46 -5.82
N ARG A 99 -31.93 17.32 -6.70
CA ARG A 99 -32.98 18.33 -6.90
C ARG A 99 -34.00 18.41 -5.76
N THR A 100 -34.00 17.46 -4.84
CA THR A 100 -34.89 17.49 -3.65
C THR A 100 -34.31 18.31 -2.51
N ASN A 101 -33.03 18.66 -2.58
CA ASN A 101 -32.33 19.44 -1.56
C ASN A 101 -32.77 20.91 -1.56
N GLN A 102 -33.40 21.35 -0.47
CA GLN A 102 -33.89 22.72 -0.31
C GLN A 102 -32.76 23.77 -0.27
N HIS A 103 -31.56 23.39 0.14
CA HIS A 103 -30.39 24.29 0.18
C HIS A 103 -29.75 24.50 -1.20
N LEU A 104 -30.23 23.83 -2.25
CA LEU A 104 -29.68 23.95 -3.60
C LEU A 104 -29.81 25.37 -4.19
N THR A 105 -30.74 26.19 -3.68
CA THR A 105 -30.91 27.60 -4.06
C THR A 105 -30.04 28.56 -3.26
N ASP A 106 -29.42 28.13 -2.15
CA ASP A 106 -28.55 28.96 -1.32
C ASP A 106 -27.12 29.01 -1.90
N PRO A 107 -26.63 30.19 -2.33
CA PRO A 107 -25.29 30.32 -2.90
C PRO A 107 -24.17 30.10 -1.86
N GLN A 108 -24.40 30.40 -0.58
CA GLN A 108 -23.39 30.20 0.47
C GLN A 108 -23.24 28.71 0.77
N TRP A 109 -24.35 27.99 0.89
CA TRP A 109 -24.34 26.53 1.05
C TRP A 109 -23.63 25.85 -0.13
N ARG A 110 -24.01 26.17 -1.38
CA ARG A 110 -23.36 25.58 -2.57
C ARG A 110 -21.85 25.81 -2.60
N GLN A 111 -21.41 27.02 -2.29
CA GLN A 111 -19.97 27.34 -2.28
C GLN A 111 -19.24 26.57 -1.17
N ALA A 112 -19.83 26.46 0.03
CA ALA A 112 -19.26 25.67 1.12
C ALA A 112 -19.14 24.18 0.75
N THR A 113 -20.19 23.58 0.17
CA THR A 113 -20.16 22.19 -0.31
C THR A 113 -19.13 21.98 -1.43
N MET A 114 -18.99 22.94 -2.35
CA MET A 114 -17.97 22.87 -3.41
C MET A 114 -16.53 22.92 -2.86
N VAL A 115 -16.26 23.76 -1.87
CA VAL A 115 -14.94 23.86 -1.23
C VAL A 115 -14.63 22.60 -0.42
N GLN A 116 -15.58 22.10 0.38
CA GLN A 116 -15.40 20.87 1.18
C GLN A 116 -15.20 19.64 0.30
N GLY A 117 -15.98 19.50 -0.77
CA GLY A 117 -15.93 18.35 -1.69
C GLY A 117 -14.80 18.37 -2.72
N GLN A 118 -13.95 19.41 -2.73
CA GLN A 118 -12.96 19.67 -3.78
C GLN A 118 -13.59 19.60 -5.18
N CYS A 119 -14.63 20.40 -5.39
CA CYS A 119 -15.39 20.44 -6.62
C CYS A 119 -14.80 21.42 -7.64
N TYR A 120 -14.73 20.97 -8.90
CA TYR A 120 -14.24 21.72 -10.03
C TYR A 120 -15.34 21.82 -11.10
N THR A 121 -15.42 22.97 -11.77
CA THR A 121 -16.21 23.13 -12.99
C THR A 121 -15.46 22.48 -14.15
N VAL A 122 -16.13 21.57 -14.86
CA VAL A 122 -15.56 20.81 -15.98
C VAL A 122 -16.29 21.15 -17.27
N THR A 123 -15.53 21.40 -18.33
CA THR A 123 -16.02 21.82 -19.64
C THR A 123 -15.80 20.74 -20.72
N PRO A 124 -16.58 20.72 -21.83
CA PRO A 124 -16.55 19.65 -22.84
C PRO A 124 -15.24 19.50 -23.65
N ASP A 125 -14.36 20.50 -23.65
CA ASP A 125 -12.99 20.41 -24.17
C ASP A 125 -12.11 19.48 -23.33
N MET A 126 -12.42 19.32 -22.04
CA MET A 126 -11.64 18.53 -21.11
C MET A 126 -11.80 17.03 -21.41
N ARG A 127 -10.67 16.34 -21.63
CA ARG A 127 -10.57 14.89 -21.78
C ARG A 127 -10.28 14.23 -20.44
N TRP A 128 -10.92 13.09 -20.23
CA TRP A 128 -10.89 12.33 -18.99
C TRP A 128 -10.70 10.84 -19.29
N GLU A 129 -10.04 10.12 -18.39
CA GLU A 129 -9.80 8.68 -18.49
C GLU A 129 -10.36 7.97 -17.26
N LYS A 130 -11.15 6.91 -17.48
CA LYS A 130 -11.88 6.22 -16.40
C LYS A 130 -10.95 5.33 -15.60
N ILE A 131 -10.90 5.56 -14.30
CA ILE A 131 -10.08 4.78 -13.35
C ILE A 131 -10.92 3.67 -12.72
N ALA A 132 -12.14 4.01 -12.28
CA ALA A 132 -13.01 3.11 -11.54
C ALA A 132 -14.49 3.54 -11.64
N ASN A 133 -15.38 2.74 -11.08
CA ASN A 133 -16.71 3.15 -10.65
C ASN A 133 -16.81 2.84 -9.15
N ARG A 134 -17.23 3.79 -8.32
CA ARG A 134 -17.46 3.59 -6.87
C ARG A 134 -18.77 4.26 -6.49
N ASN A 135 -19.53 3.62 -5.61
CA ASN A 135 -20.82 4.12 -5.10
C ASN A 135 -21.81 4.53 -6.23
N GLY A 136 -21.74 3.85 -7.38
CA GLY A 136 -22.53 4.13 -8.59
C GLY A 136 -21.96 5.23 -9.50
N LEU A 137 -20.91 5.93 -9.10
CA LEU A 137 -20.35 7.08 -9.83
C LEU A 137 -19.02 6.76 -10.53
N PRO A 138 -18.86 7.12 -11.82
CA PRO A 138 -17.58 7.02 -12.52
C PRO A 138 -16.53 7.95 -11.89
N LEU A 139 -15.38 7.36 -11.53
CA LEU A 139 -14.19 8.07 -11.06
C LEU A 139 -13.20 8.21 -12.22
N LEU A 140 -12.84 9.44 -12.56
CA LEU A 140 -12.13 9.83 -13.77
C LEU A 140 -10.88 10.66 -13.41
N ARG A 141 -9.76 10.46 -14.13
CA ARG A 141 -8.58 11.35 -14.08
C ARG A 141 -8.52 12.23 -15.31
N ARG A 142 -7.96 13.43 -15.15
CA ARG A 142 -7.69 14.34 -16.27
C ARG A 142 -6.63 13.72 -17.20
N ASN A 143 -6.87 13.81 -18.50
CA ASN A 143 -5.88 13.49 -19.54
C ASN A 143 -5.66 14.75 -20.42
N PRO A 144 -4.44 15.31 -20.52
CA PRO A 144 -3.24 14.97 -19.75
C PRO A 144 -3.40 15.29 -18.25
N PRO A 145 -2.61 14.66 -17.36
CA PRO A 145 -2.69 14.90 -15.92
C PRO A 145 -2.19 16.30 -15.55
N ILE A 146 -2.87 16.96 -14.61
CA ILE A 146 -2.52 18.27 -14.07
C ILE A 146 -2.04 18.10 -12.64
N ALA A 147 -0.91 18.70 -12.27
CA ALA A 147 -0.38 18.66 -10.92
C ALA A 147 -1.38 19.28 -9.92
N GLY A 148 -1.66 18.56 -8.82
CA GLY A 148 -2.60 19.01 -7.78
C GLY A 148 -4.08 18.69 -8.03
N MET A 149 -4.47 18.20 -9.21
CA MET A 149 -5.85 17.78 -9.48
C MET A 149 -6.04 16.30 -9.10
N PRO A 150 -6.86 15.96 -8.08
CA PRO A 150 -7.16 14.57 -7.74
C PRO A 150 -8.09 13.93 -8.80
N PRO A 151 -8.23 12.60 -8.82
CA PRO A 151 -9.33 11.94 -9.50
C PRO A 151 -10.68 12.50 -9.03
N LEU A 152 -11.58 12.80 -9.97
CA LEU A 152 -12.89 13.38 -9.67
C LEU A 152 -14.02 12.40 -10.03
N TYR A 153 -15.07 12.41 -9.22
CA TYR A 153 -16.33 11.75 -9.52
C TYR A 153 -17.16 12.61 -10.48
N PHE A 154 -17.90 11.94 -11.35
CA PHE A 154 -18.82 12.57 -12.31
C PHE A 154 -20.20 11.90 -12.22
N MET A 155 -21.24 12.63 -12.61
CA MET A 155 -22.55 12.02 -12.87
C MET A 155 -22.50 11.21 -14.18
N ALA A 156 -23.04 9.99 -14.16
CA ALA A 156 -23.02 9.10 -15.32
C ALA A 156 -23.87 9.63 -16.50
N SER A 157 -24.89 10.45 -16.21
CA SER A 157 -25.69 11.20 -17.19
C SER A 157 -24.87 12.19 -18.00
N ASP A 158 -23.87 12.82 -17.38
CA ASP A 158 -23.22 14.03 -17.89
C ASP A 158 -22.03 13.69 -18.79
N ILE A 159 -21.49 12.49 -18.68
CA ILE A 159 -20.34 12.03 -19.48
C ILE A 159 -20.77 11.32 -20.77
N ALA A 160 -19.93 11.45 -21.80
CA ALA A 160 -20.03 10.73 -23.06
C ALA A 160 -18.68 10.09 -23.38
N ASP A 161 -18.70 8.82 -23.78
CA ASP A 161 -17.53 8.10 -24.27
C ASP A 161 -17.17 8.62 -25.67
N ILE A 162 -15.91 9.00 -25.88
CA ILE A 162 -15.41 9.50 -27.18
C ILE A 162 -14.99 8.32 -28.07
N THR A 163 -14.69 7.16 -27.47
CA THR A 163 -14.25 5.95 -28.19
C THR A 163 -15.42 5.12 -28.69
N ALA A 164 -16.65 5.37 -28.20
CA ALA A 164 -17.86 4.73 -28.69
C ALA A 164 -18.36 5.38 -30.00
N PRO A 165 -18.72 4.60 -31.04
CA PRO A 165 -19.46 5.13 -32.19
C PRO A 165 -20.78 5.80 -31.73
N PRO A 166 -21.23 6.87 -32.41
CA PRO A 166 -22.49 7.51 -32.06
C PRO A 166 -23.65 6.52 -32.23
N ALA A 167 -24.34 6.22 -31.12
CA ALA A 167 -25.53 5.39 -31.15
C ALA A 167 -26.62 6.06 -32.01
N ALA A 168 -27.09 5.37 -33.04
CA ALA A 168 -28.20 5.84 -33.86
C ALA A 168 -29.47 6.02 -32.99
N PRO A 169 -30.27 7.08 -33.21
CA PRO A 169 -31.50 7.28 -32.45
C PRO A 169 -32.48 6.13 -32.71
N GLY A 170 -32.92 5.50 -31.62
CA GLY A 170 -33.75 4.30 -31.69
C GLY A 170 -35.13 4.55 -32.28
N ARG A 171 -35.58 3.61 -33.12
CA ARG A 171 -36.98 3.50 -33.56
C ARG A 171 -37.75 2.64 -32.55
N PRO A 172 -39.04 2.92 -32.24
CA PRO A 172 -39.77 2.17 -31.21
C PRO A 172 -39.91 0.68 -31.53
N ALA A 173 -40.09 -0.12 -30.48
CA ALA A 173 -40.24 -1.56 -30.57
C ALA A 173 -41.65 -1.96 -31.03
N ASP A 174 -41.74 -2.97 -31.88
CA ASP A 174 -42.98 -3.71 -32.14
C ASP A 174 -42.71 -5.21 -32.38
N THR A 175 -43.30 -6.03 -31.50
CA THR A 175 -44.08 -7.24 -31.79
C THR A 175 -43.49 -8.42 -32.60
N ALA A 176 -43.04 -9.44 -31.86
CA ALA A 176 -43.28 -10.89 -31.98
C ALA A 176 -43.49 -11.63 -33.36
N THR A 177 -42.58 -12.60 -33.65
CA THR A 177 -42.87 -14.03 -33.99
C THR A 177 -43.59 -14.40 -35.32
N PRO A 178 -43.39 -15.60 -35.96
CA PRO A 178 -42.22 -16.49 -36.12
C PRO A 178 -41.83 -16.71 -37.61
N ALA A 179 -40.86 -17.59 -37.88
CA ALA A 179 -40.46 -18.03 -39.23
C ALA A 179 -41.33 -19.19 -39.81
N PRO A 180 -41.28 -19.36 -41.15
CA PRO A 180 -41.27 -20.69 -41.75
C PRO A 180 -40.09 -20.90 -42.73
N ALA A 181 -39.64 -22.15 -42.87
CA ALA A 181 -38.69 -22.60 -43.91
C ALA A 181 -39.42 -22.83 -45.26
N PRO A 182 -38.71 -23.09 -46.39
CA PRO A 182 -38.29 -24.49 -46.62
C PRO A 182 -36.99 -24.74 -47.46
N ALA A 183 -36.43 -25.92 -47.21
CA ALA A 183 -35.90 -26.91 -48.17
C ALA A 183 -34.88 -26.55 -49.28
N LYS A 184 -33.68 -27.14 -49.13
CA LYS A 184 -32.90 -27.80 -50.21
C LYS A 184 -33.65 -29.09 -50.64
N PRO A 185 -33.51 -29.58 -51.88
CA PRO A 185 -32.64 -30.76 -52.13
C PRO A 185 -31.99 -30.69 -53.54
N ALA A 186 -31.22 -31.65 -54.06
CA ALA A 186 -30.78 -32.97 -53.61
C ALA A 186 -29.30 -33.22 -53.99
N ASP A 187 -28.73 -34.33 -53.53
CA ASP A 187 -27.41 -34.85 -53.91
C ASP A 187 -27.54 -36.38 -54.01
N VAL A 188 -27.08 -36.99 -55.11
CA VAL A 188 -27.16 -38.44 -55.39
C VAL A 188 -25.98 -38.88 -56.28
N THR A 189 -24.94 -39.39 -55.61
CA THR A 189 -24.39 -40.76 -55.77
C THR A 189 -23.70 -41.18 -57.10
N ASP A 190 -22.35 -41.26 -57.06
CA ASP A 190 -21.46 -42.40 -57.41
C ASP A 190 -21.64 -43.23 -58.73
N PRO A 191 -20.66 -44.08 -59.17
CA PRO A 191 -19.23 -44.14 -58.85
C PRO A 191 -18.29 -44.37 -60.09
N GLN A 192 -16.98 -44.34 -59.85
CA GLN A 192 -15.92 -45.24 -60.35
C GLN A 192 -16.07 -45.98 -61.71
N ALA A 193 -15.15 -45.70 -62.67
CA ALA A 193 -14.42 -46.70 -63.47
C ALA A 193 -13.33 -46.04 -64.36
N ALA A 194 -12.37 -46.84 -64.83
CA ALA A 194 -11.39 -46.43 -65.84
C ALA A 194 -11.99 -46.48 -67.26
N ASP A 195 -11.41 -45.75 -68.21
CA ASP A 195 -10.91 -46.42 -69.42
C ASP A 195 -9.83 -45.61 -70.18
N SER A 196 -9.32 -46.23 -71.25
CA SER A 196 -8.10 -45.92 -71.98
C SER A 196 -8.34 -45.14 -73.28
N ALA A 197 -7.23 -44.95 -74.02
CA ALA A 197 -7.13 -44.48 -75.42
C ALA A 197 -7.33 -42.97 -75.67
N ALA A 198 -6.69 -42.33 -76.65
CA ALA A 198 -5.41 -42.47 -77.38
C ALA A 198 -5.53 -41.62 -78.68
N SER A 199 -4.38 -41.26 -79.26
CA SER A 199 -4.19 -40.76 -80.64
C SER A 199 -4.16 -39.23 -80.84
N PRO A 200 -3.50 -38.73 -81.91
CA PRO A 200 -2.10 -39.03 -82.26
C PRO A 200 -1.35 -37.75 -82.72
N GLN A 201 -0.04 -37.85 -83.03
CA GLN A 201 0.54 -37.42 -84.34
C GLN A 201 2.09 -37.40 -84.39
N THR A 202 2.63 -38.22 -85.30
CA THR A 202 3.87 -38.04 -86.11
C THR A 202 5.27 -37.93 -85.47
N ALA A 203 6.25 -38.38 -86.26
CA ALA A 203 7.64 -38.71 -85.87
C ALA A 203 8.66 -38.02 -86.84
N PRO A 204 9.90 -38.51 -87.03
CA PRO A 204 11.05 -38.45 -86.11
C PRO A 204 12.30 -37.79 -86.74
N VAL A 205 13.28 -37.37 -85.93
CA VAL A 205 14.69 -37.18 -86.39
C VAL A 205 15.67 -37.69 -85.33
N ILE A 206 16.67 -38.45 -85.76
CA ILE A 206 17.77 -39.00 -84.95
C ILE A 206 19.03 -38.19 -85.23
N ILE A 207 19.72 -37.70 -84.19
CA ILE A 207 21.17 -37.41 -84.24
C ILE A 207 21.80 -37.88 -82.93
N THR A 208 22.76 -38.79 -83.03
CA THR A 208 23.64 -39.22 -81.93
C THR A 208 24.90 -38.34 -81.90
N HIS A 209 25.39 -38.01 -80.71
CA HIS A 209 26.76 -37.52 -80.51
C HIS A 209 27.41 -38.19 -79.29
N THR A 210 28.70 -38.52 -79.41
CA THR A 210 29.51 -39.27 -78.44
C THR A 210 30.47 -38.37 -77.65
N ASP A 211 31.09 -38.98 -76.63
CA ASP A 211 32.33 -38.56 -75.92
C ASP A 211 32.20 -37.46 -74.84
N PRO A 212 33.10 -37.39 -73.82
CA PRO A 212 34.04 -38.38 -73.25
C PRO A 212 33.86 -38.54 -71.69
N PRO A 213 34.67 -39.34 -70.94
CA PRO A 213 34.39 -39.60 -69.51
C PRO A 213 34.83 -38.48 -68.54
N ALA A 214 34.03 -38.24 -67.50
CA ALA A 214 34.28 -37.24 -66.45
C ALA A 214 35.11 -37.81 -65.26
N PRO A 215 35.91 -36.98 -64.57
CA PRO A 215 36.87 -37.44 -63.57
C PRO A 215 36.28 -37.63 -62.15
N THR A 216 36.67 -38.75 -61.53
CA THR A 216 36.75 -39.03 -60.08
C THR A 216 35.79 -38.29 -59.12
N ASP A 217 34.78 -39.03 -58.66
CA ASP A 217 33.99 -38.71 -57.47
C ASP A 217 34.86 -38.65 -56.19
N LEU A 218 35.37 -37.47 -55.86
CA LEU A 218 36.03 -37.19 -54.57
C LEU A 218 35.38 -36.03 -53.79
N PHE A 219 34.35 -35.40 -54.36
CA PHE A 219 33.65 -34.25 -53.77
C PHE A 219 32.28 -34.55 -53.13
N PHE A 220 31.68 -35.72 -53.37
CA PHE A 220 30.33 -36.02 -52.85
C PHE A 220 30.27 -36.41 -51.37
N MET A 221 31.40 -36.65 -50.70
CA MET A 221 31.41 -37.19 -49.33
C MET A 221 31.42 -36.15 -48.19
N THR A 222 31.50 -34.85 -48.49
CA THR A 222 31.56 -33.77 -47.48
C THR A 222 30.25 -32.99 -47.30
N GLY A 223 29.35 -33.01 -48.30
CA GLY A 223 28.10 -32.23 -48.29
C GLY A 223 27.08 -32.59 -47.19
N GLY A 224 27.18 -33.79 -46.60
CA GLY A 224 26.33 -34.22 -45.48
C GLY A 224 26.68 -33.54 -44.15
N PHE A 225 27.98 -33.46 -43.82
CA PHE A 225 28.45 -32.98 -42.52
C PHE A 225 28.14 -31.49 -42.28
N GLN A 226 28.17 -30.66 -43.33
CA GLN A 226 27.95 -29.23 -43.21
C GLN A 226 26.49 -28.89 -42.83
N LYS A 227 25.51 -29.64 -43.37
CA LYS A 227 24.08 -29.49 -42.99
C LYS A 227 23.79 -30.03 -41.59
N LEU A 228 24.39 -31.18 -41.22
CA LEU A 228 24.27 -31.76 -39.88
C LEU A 228 24.84 -30.84 -38.80
N GLY A 229 26.02 -30.26 -39.03
CA GLY A 229 26.62 -29.28 -38.11
C GLY A 229 25.75 -28.03 -37.91
N SER A 230 25.17 -27.49 -38.99
CA SER A 230 24.28 -26.33 -38.90
C SER A 230 22.97 -26.62 -38.17
N MET A 231 22.40 -27.82 -38.29
CA MET A 231 21.18 -28.21 -37.55
C MET A 231 21.45 -28.46 -36.07
N LEU A 232 22.59 -29.06 -35.72
CA LEU A 232 23.00 -29.21 -34.32
C LEU A 232 23.25 -27.86 -33.64
N LEU A 233 23.91 -26.93 -34.33
CA LEU A 233 24.18 -25.60 -33.80
C LEU A 233 22.88 -24.80 -33.56
N SER A 234 21.94 -24.83 -34.50
CA SER A 234 20.65 -24.13 -34.33
C SER A 234 19.77 -24.77 -33.24
N ALA A 235 19.77 -26.10 -33.10
CA ALA A 235 19.08 -26.78 -32.01
C ALA A 235 19.67 -26.42 -30.64
N LEU A 236 21.00 -26.38 -30.51
CA LEU A 236 21.68 -25.97 -29.28
C LEU A 236 21.42 -24.50 -28.93
N LEU A 237 21.42 -23.60 -29.92
CA LEU A 237 21.06 -22.19 -29.72
C LEU A 237 19.60 -22.01 -29.32
N ALA A 238 18.67 -22.77 -29.91
CA ALA A 238 17.25 -22.74 -29.55
C ALA A 238 17.01 -23.26 -28.12
N LEU A 239 17.66 -24.35 -27.72
CA LEU A 239 17.62 -24.88 -26.35
C LEU A 239 18.25 -23.91 -25.34
N GLY A 240 19.39 -23.29 -25.69
CA GLY A 240 20.03 -22.26 -24.89
C GLY A 240 19.15 -21.03 -24.70
N ALA A 241 18.55 -20.51 -25.77
CA ALA A 241 17.61 -19.40 -25.72
C ALA A 241 16.36 -19.74 -24.89
N GLY A 242 15.80 -20.94 -25.05
CA GLY A 242 14.69 -21.44 -24.23
C GLY A 242 15.02 -21.54 -22.74
N TRP A 243 16.22 -22.02 -22.40
CA TRP A 243 16.70 -22.07 -21.02
C TRP A 243 16.89 -20.66 -20.42
N VAL A 244 17.52 -19.74 -21.17
CA VAL A 244 17.65 -18.34 -20.76
C VAL A 244 16.28 -17.70 -20.55
N LEU A 245 15.33 -17.90 -21.47
CA LEU A 245 13.96 -17.38 -21.35
C LEU A 245 13.24 -17.95 -20.11
N TRP A 246 13.42 -19.23 -19.79
CA TRP A 246 12.87 -19.86 -18.59
C TRP A 246 13.49 -19.30 -17.30
N VAL A 247 14.80 -19.09 -17.27
CA VAL A 247 15.49 -18.45 -16.13
C VAL A 247 15.00 -17.01 -15.96
N VAL A 248 14.90 -16.23 -17.04
CA VAL A 248 14.36 -14.86 -17.03
C VAL A 248 12.90 -14.85 -16.55
N TYR A 249 12.05 -15.75 -17.04
CA TYR A 249 10.67 -15.90 -16.59
C TYR A 249 10.59 -16.20 -15.09
N ARG A 250 11.39 -17.16 -14.58
CA ARG A 250 11.45 -17.46 -13.13
C ARG A 250 11.93 -16.27 -12.31
N MET A 251 12.91 -15.51 -12.81
CA MET A 251 13.41 -14.30 -12.17
C MET A 251 12.35 -13.20 -12.12
N ILE A 252 11.60 -12.98 -13.21
CA ILE A 252 10.47 -12.04 -13.27
C ILE A 252 9.37 -12.46 -12.30
N MET A 253 8.94 -13.73 -12.32
CA MET A 253 7.90 -14.22 -11.42
C MET A 253 8.31 -14.14 -9.94
N ALA A 254 9.55 -14.46 -9.60
CA ALA A 254 10.09 -14.27 -8.25
C ALA A 254 10.15 -12.78 -7.85
N PHE A 255 10.48 -11.89 -8.77
CA PHE A 255 10.51 -10.44 -8.53
C PHE A 255 9.10 -9.84 -8.34
N VAL A 256 8.12 -10.26 -9.14
CA VAL A 256 6.70 -9.90 -8.99
C VAL A 256 6.17 -10.43 -7.66
N GLY A 257 6.43 -11.70 -7.33
CA GLY A 257 6.05 -12.31 -6.04
C GLY A 257 6.63 -11.57 -4.83
N ARG A 258 7.93 -11.24 -4.85
CA ARG A 258 8.59 -10.42 -3.82
C ARG A 258 7.97 -9.03 -3.70
N ARG A 259 7.67 -8.36 -4.81
CA ARG A 259 7.01 -7.03 -4.81
C ARG A 259 5.58 -7.11 -4.27
N ALA A 260 4.82 -8.15 -4.59
CA ALA A 260 3.47 -8.37 -4.06
C ALA A 260 3.51 -8.63 -2.55
N ALA A 261 4.39 -9.53 -2.09
CA ALA A 261 4.60 -9.82 -0.67
C ALA A 261 5.02 -8.58 0.13
N LEU A 262 5.95 -7.78 -0.39
CA LEU A 262 6.35 -6.52 0.23
C LEU A 262 5.18 -5.54 0.34
N ARG A 263 4.41 -5.33 -0.74
CA ARG A 263 3.22 -4.43 -0.72
C ARG A 263 2.18 -4.87 0.30
N GLN A 264 1.90 -6.18 0.37
CA GLN A 264 0.96 -6.75 1.33
C GLN A 264 1.44 -6.54 2.77
N ALA A 265 2.71 -6.85 3.05
CA ALA A 265 3.32 -6.62 4.35
C ALA A 265 3.30 -5.14 4.76
N THR A 266 3.72 -4.22 3.89
CA THR A 266 3.67 -2.78 4.18
C THR A 266 2.25 -2.26 4.37
N ALA A 267 1.28 -2.74 3.59
CA ALA A 267 -0.13 -2.37 3.78
C ALA A 267 -0.68 -2.88 5.13
N LEU A 268 -0.24 -4.05 5.59
CA LEU A 268 -0.62 -4.57 6.91
C LEU A 268 0.03 -3.80 8.07
N VAL A 269 1.29 -3.36 7.91
CA VAL A 269 1.97 -2.46 8.85
C VAL A 269 1.23 -1.13 8.94
N GLU A 270 0.91 -0.49 7.82
CA GLU A 270 0.17 0.77 7.77
C GLU A 270 -1.24 0.66 8.38
N ARG A 271 -1.97 -0.43 8.11
CA ARG A 271 -3.28 -0.69 8.75
C ARG A 271 -3.19 -0.81 10.28
N ASN A 272 -2.06 -1.31 10.80
CA ASN A 272 -1.82 -1.47 12.23
C ASN A 272 -0.96 -0.34 12.82
N ALA A 273 -0.74 0.76 12.09
CA ALA A 273 0.15 1.86 12.49
C ALA A 273 -0.17 2.40 13.89
N GLY A 274 -1.46 2.65 14.19
CA GLY A 274 -1.88 3.16 15.49
C GLY A 274 -1.52 2.23 16.66
N LEU A 275 -1.66 0.91 16.49
CA LEU A 275 -1.28 -0.08 17.50
C LEU A 275 0.23 -0.17 17.68
N LEU A 276 1.00 -0.06 16.58
CA LEU A 276 2.47 -0.07 16.64
C LEU A 276 3.02 1.20 17.33
N ILE A 277 2.46 2.37 17.04
CA ILE A 277 2.79 3.64 17.73
C ILE A 277 2.45 3.54 19.22
N GLN A 278 1.26 3.05 19.57
CA GLN A 278 0.84 2.91 20.97
C GLN A 278 1.74 1.94 21.75
N ARG A 279 2.09 0.77 21.17
CA ARG A 279 3.00 -0.19 21.80
C ARG A 279 4.40 0.37 21.98
N ARG A 280 4.89 1.19 21.04
CA ARG A 280 6.19 1.85 21.17
C ARG A 280 6.22 2.82 22.35
N LEU A 281 5.16 3.62 22.54
CA LEU A 281 5.02 4.53 23.68
C LEU A 281 5.06 3.76 25.01
N HIS A 282 4.25 2.71 25.15
CA HIS A 282 4.25 1.85 26.34
C HIS A 282 5.61 1.18 26.62
N ALA A 283 6.39 0.84 25.58
CA ALA A 283 7.74 0.28 25.73
C ALA A 283 8.78 1.32 26.21
N HIS A 284 8.54 2.62 25.99
CA HIS A 284 9.33 3.70 26.58
C HIS A 284 8.87 4.02 28.01
N GLU A 285 7.56 4.10 28.25
CA GLU A 285 7.00 4.42 29.58
C GLU A 285 7.25 3.31 30.62
N GLY A 286 7.25 2.04 30.20
CA GLY A 286 7.52 0.87 31.06
C GLY A 286 8.91 0.85 31.72
N GLN A 287 9.86 1.68 31.27
CA GLN A 287 11.15 1.88 31.95
C GLN A 287 10.99 2.25 33.42
N ALA A 288 9.99 3.08 33.74
CA ALA A 288 9.79 3.60 35.09
C ALA A 288 9.44 2.51 36.12
N ALA A 289 9.01 1.33 35.66
CA ALA A 289 8.48 0.28 36.53
C ALA A 289 9.33 -1.00 36.62
N HIS A 290 10.02 -1.43 35.55
CA HIS A 290 10.53 -2.82 35.45
C HIS A 290 12.01 -2.97 35.02
N GLY A 291 12.78 -1.89 34.90
CA GLY A 291 14.26 -1.95 34.80
C GLY A 291 14.88 -2.59 33.54
N HIS A 292 14.08 -2.97 32.54
CA HIS A 292 14.58 -3.43 31.24
C HIS A 292 14.86 -2.26 30.28
N ALA A 293 15.80 -2.43 29.35
CA ALA A 293 16.12 -1.42 28.34
C ALA A 293 15.02 -1.31 27.27
N PRO A 294 14.54 -0.09 26.89
CA PRO A 294 13.44 0.11 25.94
C PRO A 294 13.63 -0.61 24.62
N ALA A 295 14.85 -0.52 24.08
CA ALA A 295 15.19 -1.11 22.80
C ALA A 295 14.93 -2.63 22.80
N GLN A 296 15.23 -3.31 23.90
CA GLN A 296 15.01 -4.76 24.00
C GLN A 296 13.52 -5.11 24.17
N GLN A 297 12.75 -4.30 24.90
CA GLN A 297 11.29 -4.49 25.03
C GLN A 297 10.57 -4.21 23.71
N TRP A 298 10.94 -3.15 22.99
CA TRP A 298 10.43 -2.82 21.66
C TRP A 298 10.70 -3.95 20.66
N GLN A 299 11.94 -4.46 20.60
CA GLN A 299 12.30 -5.58 19.72
C GLN A 299 11.42 -6.82 19.96
N ARG A 300 11.11 -7.16 21.22
CA ARG A 300 10.20 -8.28 21.55
C ARG A 300 8.77 -8.05 21.04
N GLU A 301 8.25 -6.82 21.13
CA GLU A 301 6.91 -6.49 20.60
C GLU A 301 6.87 -6.47 19.06
N VAL A 302 7.96 -6.07 18.40
CA VAL A 302 8.11 -6.19 16.93
C VAL A 302 8.14 -7.66 16.51
N ASP A 303 8.96 -8.50 17.14
CA ASP A 303 9.01 -9.95 16.90
C ASP A 303 7.64 -10.61 17.10
N ARG A 304 6.94 -10.23 18.18
CA ARG A 304 5.59 -10.70 18.47
C ARG A 304 4.63 -10.33 17.35
N PHE A 305 4.59 -9.06 16.93
CA PHE A 305 3.75 -8.60 15.82
C PHE A 305 4.07 -9.30 14.50
N CYS A 306 5.35 -9.52 14.20
CA CYS A 306 5.80 -10.28 13.03
C CYS A 306 5.22 -11.70 13.04
N ARG A 307 5.30 -12.41 14.19
CA ARG A 307 4.80 -13.78 14.34
C ARG A 307 3.27 -13.88 14.39
N THR A 308 2.57 -12.96 15.07
CA THR A 308 1.11 -13.05 15.27
C THR A 308 0.29 -12.47 14.13
N THR A 309 0.85 -11.53 13.35
CA THR A 309 0.06 -10.71 12.42
C THR A 309 0.62 -10.73 11.00
N LEU A 310 1.92 -10.49 10.81
CA LEU A 310 2.52 -10.50 9.47
C LEU A 310 2.64 -11.91 8.89
N MET A 311 3.15 -12.87 9.66
CA MET A 311 3.42 -14.21 9.15
C MET A 311 2.14 -14.98 8.76
N PRO A 312 1.06 -15.01 9.57
CA PRO A 312 -0.19 -15.66 9.17
C PRO A 312 -0.82 -15.03 7.91
N ALA A 313 -0.75 -13.69 7.78
CA ALA A 313 -1.27 -12.99 6.60
C ALA A 313 -0.47 -13.30 5.33
N LEU A 314 0.84 -13.48 5.43
CA LEU A 314 1.70 -13.88 4.30
C LEU A 314 1.58 -15.37 3.97
N ALA A 315 1.37 -16.23 4.96
CA ALA A 315 1.13 -17.66 4.78
C ALA A 315 -0.18 -17.93 4.04
N HIS A 316 -1.27 -17.21 4.38
CA HIS A 316 -2.57 -17.33 3.70
C HIS A 316 -2.51 -17.07 2.18
N GLU A 317 -1.58 -16.24 1.70
CA GLU A 317 -1.36 -15.99 0.27
C GLU A 317 -0.12 -16.73 -0.31
N TRP A 318 0.41 -17.74 0.39
CA TRP A 318 1.58 -18.55 0.01
C TRP A 318 2.86 -17.73 -0.28
N ARG A 319 2.99 -16.58 0.38
CA ARG A 319 4.08 -15.59 0.21
C ARG A 319 5.14 -15.61 1.30
N GLU A 320 4.96 -16.43 2.33
CA GLU A 320 5.93 -16.64 3.42
C GLU A 320 7.36 -16.94 2.93
N GLN A 321 7.50 -17.70 1.83
CA GLN A 321 8.79 -18.00 1.18
C GLN A 321 9.61 -16.76 0.77
N TYR A 322 8.96 -15.60 0.62
CA TYR A 322 9.62 -14.34 0.29
C TYR A 322 10.03 -13.52 1.53
N TRP A 323 9.66 -13.93 2.75
CA TRP A 323 9.92 -13.20 3.99
C TRP A 323 11.38 -12.81 4.15
N ALA A 324 12.30 -13.78 4.09
CA ALA A 324 13.75 -13.53 4.23
C ALA A 324 14.33 -12.52 3.21
N ALA A 325 13.66 -12.32 2.06
CA ALA A 325 14.06 -11.32 1.07
C ALA A 325 13.47 -9.92 1.33
N ILE A 326 12.37 -9.80 2.08
CA ILE A 326 11.65 -8.54 2.33
C ILE A 326 11.77 -8.03 3.78
N GLU A 327 12.09 -8.91 4.74
CA GLU A 327 12.13 -8.66 6.18
C GLU A 327 12.80 -7.34 6.55
N ARG A 328 14.03 -7.09 6.11
CA ARG A 328 14.76 -5.83 6.38
C ARG A 328 13.99 -4.58 5.93
N LYS A 329 13.22 -4.64 4.84
CA LYS A 329 12.38 -3.52 4.37
C LYS A 329 11.08 -3.40 5.16
N VAL A 330 10.51 -4.52 5.60
CA VAL A 330 9.31 -4.54 6.45
C VAL A 330 9.64 -4.00 7.84
N LEU A 331 10.76 -4.42 8.45
CA LEU A 331 11.26 -3.89 9.72
C LEU A 331 11.55 -2.39 9.64
N ALA A 332 12.20 -1.92 8.57
CA ALA A 332 12.40 -0.48 8.34
C ALA A 332 11.07 0.28 8.19
N CYS A 333 10.04 -0.34 7.61
CA CYS A 333 8.70 0.24 7.53
C CYS A 333 8.02 0.30 8.91
N ILE A 334 8.11 -0.77 9.72
CA ILE A 334 7.60 -0.79 11.11
C ILE A 334 8.28 0.29 11.95
N GLU A 335 9.60 0.42 11.85
CA GLU A 335 10.36 1.45 12.54
C GLU A 335 9.90 2.84 12.08
N ALA A 336 9.89 3.11 10.78
CA ALA A 336 9.43 4.39 10.24
C ALA A 336 7.99 4.74 10.67
N VAL A 337 7.05 3.80 10.59
CA VAL A 337 5.63 3.98 10.97
C VAL A 337 5.48 4.21 12.47
N SER A 338 6.21 3.46 13.30
CA SER A 338 6.14 3.60 14.77
C SER A 338 6.88 4.84 15.29
N THR A 339 7.86 5.37 14.54
CA THR A 339 8.51 6.66 14.80
C THR A 339 7.77 7.85 14.20
N ARG A 340 6.74 7.66 13.37
CA ARG A 340 5.89 8.78 12.95
C ARG A 340 5.33 9.41 14.23
N ALA A 341 5.66 10.68 14.44
CA ALA A 341 4.89 11.51 15.34
C ALA A 341 3.42 11.30 14.96
N ARG A 342 2.62 10.87 15.94
CA ARG A 342 1.16 10.85 15.81
C ARG A 342 0.79 12.21 15.21
N PRO A 343 -0.10 12.30 14.21
CA PRO A 343 -0.97 13.47 14.19
C PRO A 343 -1.52 13.54 15.61
N ARG A 344 -1.12 14.54 16.40
CA ARG A 344 -1.76 14.79 17.70
C ARG A 344 -3.26 14.72 17.40
N PRO A 345 -4.10 14.11 18.26
CA PRO A 345 -5.53 14.34 18.15
C PRO A 345 -5.68 15.84 18.37
N ASP A 346 -5.69 16.58 17.26
CA ASP A 346 -5.49 18.01 17.25
C ASP A 346 -6.81 18.62 17.69
N LEU A 347 -6.94 18.76 19.01
CA LEU A 347 -7.79 19.78 19.61
C LEU A 347 -7.39 21.19 19.15
N ARG A 348 -6.28 21.34 18.41
CA ARG A 348 -5.99 22.49 17.55
C ARG A 348 -7.03 22.73 16.44
N LEU A 349 -7.91 21.77 16.16
CA LEU A 349 -9.09 21.99 15.33
C LEU A 349 -10.31 22.57 16.10
N VAL A 350 -10.17 22.85 17.40
CA VAL A 350 -11.19 23.56 18.19
C VAL A 350 -10.84 25.04 18.31
N THR A 351 -11.20 25.75 17.24
CA THR A 351 -11.82 27.09 17.30
C THR A 351 -10.93 28.28 17.73
N ALA A 352 -11.21 29.44 17.15
CA ALA A 352 -10.81 30.74 17.70
C ALA A 352 -11.17 30.84 19.20
N PRO A 353 -10.44 31.61 20.03
CA PRO A 353 -10.58 31.59 21.49
C PRO A 353 -12.02 31.86 21.92
N VAL A 354 -12.72 30.78 22.29
CA VAL A 354 -14.13 30.80 22.68
C VAL A 354 -14.24 31.62 23.98
N PRO A 355 -15.10 32.65 24.04
CA PRO A 355 -15.33 33.37 25.29
C PRO A 355 -15.88 32.42 26.36
N TYR A 356 -15.58 32.72 27.63
CA TYR A 356 -16.06 31.91 28.74
C TYR A 356 -17.59 31.96 28.84
N HIS A 357 -18.21 30.78 29.02
CA HIS A 357 -19.64 30.65 29.27
C HIS A 357 -19.89 29.67 30.44
N ALA A 358 -20.85 29.99 31.30
CA ALA A 358 -21.13 29.25 32.54
C ALA A 358 -21.64 27.80 32.32
N ASP A 359 -22.12 27.50 31.11
CA ASP A 359 -22.68 26.19 30.73
C ASP A 359 -21.72 25.38 29.81
N MET A 360 -20.42 25.71 29.82
CA MET A 360 -19.40 24.92 29.13
C MET A 360 -19.29 23.50 29.69
N THR A 361 -19.21 22.51 28.79
CA THR A 361 -18.87 21.13 29.17
C THR A 361 -17.42 21.03 29.67
N CYS A 362 -17.13 19.97 30.43
CA CYS A 362 -15.78 19.70 30.96
C CYS A 362 -14.68 19.79 29.88
N ALA A 363 -14.90 19.16 28.72
CA ALA A 363 -13.97 19.21 27.59
C ALA A 363 -13.78 20.62 27.00
N GLN A 364 -14.86 21.41 26.90
CA GLN A 364 -14.80 22.80 26.41
C GLN A 364 -14.04 23.72 27.38
N TYR A 365 -14.24 23.57 28.68
CA TYR A 365 -13.51 24.34 29.69
C TYR A 365 -12.01 23.97 29.76
N VAL A 366 -11.69 22.68 29.62
CA VAL A 366 -10.30 22.22 29.47
C VAL A 366 -9.65 22.86 28.24
N SER A 367 -10.35 22.85 27.09
CA SER A 367 -9.89 23.52 25.85
C SER A 367 -9.70 25.03 26.03
N TYR A 368 -10.60 25.70 26.77
CA TYR A 368 -10.47 27.12 27.12
C TYR A 368 -9.22 27.38 27.97
N CYS A 369 -8.98 26.58 29.01
CA CYS A 369 -7.80 26.69 29.88
C CYS A 369 -6.49 26.41 29.11
N MET A 370 -6.50 25.44 28.17
CA MET A 370 -5.37 25.22 27.26
C MET A 370 -5.08 26.47 26.42
N GLY A 371 -6.11 27.09 25.83
CA GLY A 371 -5.97 28.33 25.06
C GLY A 371 -5.42 29.52 25.86
N LEU A 372 -5.74 29.62 27.17
CA LEU A 372 -5.15 30.65 28.05
C LEU A 372 -3.66 30.42 28.31
N LEU A 373 -3.24 29.16 28.48
CA LEU A 373 -1.83 28.78 28.67
C LEU A 373 -1.02 28.96 27.38
N GLU A 374 -1.59 28.62 26.22
CA GLU A 374 -0.96 28.83 24.91
C GLU A 374 -0.76 30.32 24.61
N LYS A 375 -1.71 31.19 24.98
CA LYS A 375 -1.54 32.66 24.94
C LYS A 375 -0.41 33.18 25.83
N ALA A 376 -0.01 32.44 26.87
CA ALA A 376 1.14 32.74 27.72
C ALA A 376 2.46 32.06 27.23
N GLY A 377 2.44 31.41 26.06
CA GLY A 377 3.60 30.79 25.42
C GLY A 377 3.94 29.39 25.92
N TRP A 378 2.99 28.63 26.46
CA TRP A 378 3.21 27.24 26.89
C TRP A 378 2.72 26.23 25.83
N ASP A 379 3.49 25.18 25.52
CA ASP A 379 2.96 24.03 24.76
C ASP A 379 2.10 23.17 25.69
N THR A 380 0.82 23.00 25.36
CA THR A 380 -0.13 22.28 26.20
C THR A 380 -0.48 20.90 25.61
N ARG A 381 -0.71 19.93 26.50
CA ARG A 381 -1.12 18.57 26.15
C ARG A 381 -2.05 18.02 27.23
N MET A 382 -3.13 17.33 26.85
CA MET A 382 -3.95 16.59 27.82
C MET A 382 -3.18 15.35 28.33
N SER A 383 -3.32 15.02 29.61
CA SER A 383 -2.75 13.80 30.17
C SER A 383 -3.58 12.57 29.77
N ALA A 384 -2.96 11.60 29.10
CA ALA A 384 -3.59 10.31 28.82
C ALA A 384 -3.80 9.43 30.07
N ASN A 385 -3.10 9.75 31.17
CA ASN A 385 -3.14 9.00 32.44
C ASN A 385 -4.25 9.46 33.39
N ALA A 386 -5.03 10.48 33.01
CA ALA A 386 -6.23 10.89 33.74
C ALA A 386 -7.41 9.97 33.37
N GLY A 387 -7.55 8.86 34.11
CA GLY A 387 -8.55 7.82 33.84
C GLY A 387 -9.99 8.35 33.79
N GLN A 388 -10.70 8.02 32.71
CA GLN A 388 -12.12 8.30 32.38
C GLN A 388 -12.64 9.74 32.45
N ALA A 389 -11.98 10.68 33.13
CA ALA A 389 -12.31 12.09 33.19
C ALA A 389 -11.05 12.94 33.01
N ALA A 390 -10.62 13.12 31.74
CA ALA A 390 -9.38 13.81 31.38
C ALA A 390 -9.46 15.33 31.62
N THR A 391 -9.34 15.71 32.89
CA THR A 391 -9.35 17.08 33.44
C THR A 391 -7.95 17.64 33.67
N VAL A 392 -6.91 16.80 33.52
CA VAL A 392 -5.50 17.16 33.70
C VAL A 392 -4.89 17.64 32.38
N ILE A 393 -4.52 18.92 32.33
CA ILE A 393 -3.63 19.49 31.32
C ILE A 393 -2.19 19.40 31.84
N VAL A 394 -1.25 19.11 30.95
CA VAL A 394 0.19 19.25 31.19
C VAL A 394 0.69 20.34 30.26
N ALA A 395 1.42 21.31 30.80
CA ALA A 395 1.98 22.43 30.06
C ALA A 395 3.50 22.42 30.20
N THR A 396 4.21 22.70 29.11
CA THR A 396 5.68 22.77 29.08
C THR A 396 6.17 24.02 28.37
N LYS A 397 7.13 24.71 28.98
CA LYS A 397 7.75 25.94 28.47
C LYS A 397 9.19 26.00 28.97
N ASP A 398 10.16 26.18 28.08
CA ASP A 398 11.58 26.40 28.40
C ASP A 398 12.17 25.40 29.43
N GLY A 399 11.81 24.12 29.31
CA GLY A 399 12.25 23.05 30.23
C GLY A 399 11.49 22.98 31.57
N LEU A 400 10.62 23.95 31.89
CA LEU A 400 9.65 23.84 32.98
C LEU A 400 8.46 22.96 32.58
N SER A 401 7.98 22.18 33.55
CA SER A 401 6.80 21.33 33.45
C SER A 401 5.76 21.73 34.50
N MET A 402 4.52 21.92 34.06
CA MET A 402 3.38 22.30 34.88
C MET A 402 2.22 21.33 34.66
N VAL A 403 1.51 20.98 35.73
CA VAL A 403 0.26 20.21 35.70
C VAL A 403 -0.86 21.13 36.15
N VAL A 404 -1.96 21.17 35.38
CA VAL A 404 -3.13 22.01 35.62
C VAL A 404 -4.36 21.10 35.67
N GLN A 405 -4.99 21.02 36.84
CA GLN A 405 -6.22 20.26 37.08
C GLN A 405 -7.43 21.19 36.94
N CYS A 406 -8.30 20.93 35.97
CA CYS A 406 -9.51 21.72 35.75
C CYS A 406 -10.69 21.14 36.54
N TRP A 407 -11.37 21.98 37.34
CA TRP A 407 -12.63 21.65 38.01
C TRP A 407 -13.78 22.50 37.48
N THR A 408 -14.76 21.84 36.86
CA THR A 408 -15.88 22.50 36.16
C THR A 408 -17.21 22.40 36.87
N GLU A 409 -17.29 21.70 38.00
CA GLU A 409 -18.55 21.63 38.73
C GLU A 409 -18.86 22.96 39.44
N ARG A 410 -20.15 23.23 39.65
CA ARG A 410 -20.62 24.39 40.42
C ARG A 410 -20.42 24.21 41.94
N ARG A 411 -20.04 23.01 42.40
CA ARG A 411 -19.74 22.72 43.81
C ARG A 411 -18.38 23.30 44.20
N PRO A 412 -18.22 23.80 45.45
CA PRO A 412 -16.94 24.28 45.95
C PRO A 412 -15.83 23.24 45.78
N VAL A 413 -14.60 23.70 45.53
CA VAL A 413 -13.48 22.78 45.33
C VAL A 413 -13.04 22.18 46.66
N GLU A 414 -13.17 20.86 46.76
CA GLU A 414 -12.85 20.05 47.93
C GLU A 414 -11.36 19.68 47.99
N GLU A 415 -10.89 19.25 49.17
CA GLU A 415 -9.49 18.89 49.42
C GLU A 415 -9.01 17.75 48.49
N ASP A 416 -9.86 16.78 48.18
CA ASP A 416 -9.51 15.62 47.36
C ASP A 416 -9.09 15.98 45.92
N ILE A 417 -9.62 17.08 45.37
CA ILE A 417 -9.21 17.57 44.03
C ILE A 417 -7.78 18.11 44.06
N VAL A 418 -7.39 18.75 45.18
CA VAL A 418 -6.00 19.19 45.41
C VAL A 418 -5.09 17.98 45.62
N ARG A 419 -5.52 16.95 46.37
CA ARG A 419 -4.78 15.68 46.52
C ARG A 419 -4.56 14.97 45.17
N GLN A 420 -5.58 14.92 44.31
CA GLN A 420 -5.46 14.38 42.95
C GLN A 420 -4.45 15.17 42.11
N CYS A 421 -4.44 16.50 42.20
CA CYS A 421 -3.45 17.35 41.54
C CYS A 421 -2.02 17.07 42.04
N ILE A 422 -1.83 16.86 43.35
CA ILE A 422 -0.53 16.48 43.93
C ILE A 422 -0.05 15.12 43.39
N ALA A 423 -0.94 14.13 43.32
CA ALA A 423 -0.64 12.82 42.75
C ALA A 423 -0.29 12.91 41.25
N ALA A 424 -1.04 13.70 40.49
CA ALA A 424 -0.77 13.96 39.08
C ALA A 424 0.58 14.66 38.87
N ARG A 425 0.95 15.63 39.71
CA ARG A 425 2.28 16.27 39.71
C ARG A 425 3.40 15.25 39.88
N ALA A 426 3.25 14.35 40.85
CA ALA A 426 4.24 13.31 41.13
C ALA A 426 4.35 12.30 39.97
N GLY A 427 3.21 11.75 39.51
CA GLY A 427 3.18 10.75 38.43
C GLY A 427 3.66 11.29 37.08
N LEU A 428 3.56 12.60 36.83
CA LEU A 428 4.00 13.26 35.60
C LEU A 428 5.36 13.99 35.74
N SER A 429 6.02 13.89 36.90
CA SER A 429 7.27 14.60 37.22
C SER A 429 7.22 16.11 36.89
N ALA A 430 6.10 16.75 37.22
CA ALA A 430 5.91 18.18 36.97
C ALA A 430 6.49 19.03 38.11
N ARG A 431 7.17 20.14 37.77
CA ARG A 431 7.74 21.07 38.75
C ARG A 431 6.66 21.95 39.41
N ILE A 432 5.57 22.24 38.69
CA ILE A 432 4.49 23.12 39.12
C ILE A 432 3.16 22.35 39.07
N ALA A 433 2.28 22.60 40.04
CA ALA A 433 0.92 22.09 40.06
C ALA A 433 -0.07 23.24 40.31
N VAL A 434 -1.18 23.23 39.58
CA VAL A 434 -2.23 24.24 39.62
C VAL A 434 -3.60 23.56 39.60
N VAL A 435 -4.54 24.02 40.42
CA VAL A 435 -5.97 23.66 40.34
C VAL A 435 -6.75 24.89 39.90
N VAL A 436 -7.48 24.78 38.80
CA VAL A 436 -8.21 25.89 38.16
C VAL A 436 -9.71 25.63 38.17
N SER A 437 -10.48 26.61 38.63
CA SER A 437 -11.94 26.55 38.64
C SER A 437 -12.59 27.93 38.51
N ASN A 438 -13.90 27.92 38.25
CA ASN A 438 -14.78 29.06 38.50
C ASN A 438 -15.49 28.96 39.87
N ALA A 439 -15.48 27.79 40.51
CA ALA A 439 -16.13 27.58 41.80
C ALA A 439 -15.27 28.10 42.97
N PRO A 440 -15.89 28.53 44.09
CA PRO A 440 -15.15 28.93 45.29
C PRO A 440 -14.39 27.74 45.89
N TYR A 441 -13.24 28.01 46.51
CA TYR A 441 -12.41 26.99 47.14
C TYR A 441 -12.74 26.84 48.62
N THR A 442 -12.76 25.61 49.13
CA THR A 442 -12.89 25.35 50.57
C THR A 442 -11.63 25.80 51.33
N GLN A 443 -11.78 26.18 52.60
CA GLN A 443 -10.64 26.57 53.44
C GLN A 443 -9.58 25.45 53.55
N GLN A 444 -10.03 24.19 53.58
CA GLN A 444 -9.16 23.00 53.58
C GLN A 444 -8.37 22.88 52.27
N ALA A 445 -9.01 23.04 51.10
CA ALA A 445 -8.31 23.04 49.81
C ALA A 445 -7.27 24.17 49.70
N ILE A 446 -7.57 25.37 50.21
CA ILE A 446 -6.62 26.50 50.24
C ILE A 446 -5.42 26.20 51.16
N GLN A 447 -5.67 25.63 52.34
CA GLN A 447 -4.61 25.27 53.29
C GLN A 447 -3.71 24.15 52.74
N LEU A 448 -4.29 23.09 52.14
CA LEU A 448 -3.54 22.01 51.51
C LEU A 448 -2.75 22.49 50.29
N GLY A 449 -3.31 23.39 49.48
CA GLY A 449 -2.61 24.00 48.35
C GLY A 449 -1.34 24.74 48.80
N LYS A 450 -1.47 25.57 49.84
CA LYS A 450 -0.33 26.29 50.46
C LYS A 450 0.73 25.35 51.01
N SER A 451 0.36 24.31 51.77
CA SER A 451 1.35 23.38 52.35
C SER A 451 2.04 22.50 51.29
N SER A 452 1.32 22.13 50.22
CA SER A 452 1.80 21.18 49.20
C SER A 452 2.49 21.84 48.00
N ARG A 453 2.58 23.18 48.00
CA ARG A 453 3.04 24.01 46.87
C ARG A 453 2.24 23.72 45.59
N VAL A 454 0.91 23.77 45.72
CA VAL A 454 -0.06 23.71 44.61
C VAL A 454 -0.76 25.06 44.55
N PHE A 455 -0.75 25.69 43.37
CA PHE A 455 -1.44 26.95 43.15
C PHE A 455 -2.94 26.70 42.95
N VAL A 456 -3.75 27.56 43.52
CA VAL A 456 -5.20 27.44 43.57
C VAL A 456 -5.73 28.74 42.97
N LEU A 457 -6.20 28.69 41.71
CA LEU A 457 -6.37 29.88 40.87
C LEU A 457 -7.75 29.92 40.22
N HIS A 458 -8.31 31.12 40.10
CA HIS A 458 -9.42 31.33 39.18
C HIS A 458 -8.95 31.25 37.72
N HIS A 459 -9.85 30.96 36.78
CA HIS A 459 -9.48 30.81 35.37
C HIS A 459 -9.00 32.11 34.72
N GLU A 460 -9.45 33.28 35.19
CA GLU A 460 -8.93 34.58 34.76
C GLU A 460 -7.48 34.81 35.21
N GLU A 461 -7.12 34.30 36.39
CA GLU A 461 -5.77 34.41 36.95
C GLU A 461 -4.76 33.49 36.25
N LEU A 462 -5.23 32.40 35.62
CA LEU A 462 -4.39 31.39 34.98
C LEU A 462 -3.44 31.99 33.93
N GLN A 463 -3.93 32.88 33.07
CA GLN A 463 -3.09 33.49 32.02
C GLN A 463 -2.00 34.38 32.63
N LYS A 464 -2.35 35.18 33.65
CA LYS A 464 -1.42 36.10 34.34
C LYS A 464 -0.37 35.32 35.14
N PHE A 465 -0.78 34.25 35.81
CA PHE A 465 0.14 33.33 36.49
C PHE A 465 1.09 32.68 35.49
N ALA A 466 0.56 32.11 34.40
CA ALA A 466 1.37 31.44 33.38
C ALA A 466 2.35 32.38 32.65
N SER A 467 2.06 33.68 32.54
CA SER A 467 3.02 34.66 32.00
C SER A 467 4.09 35.07 33.01
N GLN A 468 3.78 35.05 34.32
CA GLN A 468 4.74 35.39 35.40
C GLN A 468 5.68 34.23 35.76
N VAL A 469 5.30 32.99 35.46
CA VAL A 469 6.16 31.82 35.60
C VAL A 469 7.17 31.78 34.45
N GLU A 470 8.29 32.46 34.66
CA GLU A 470 9.46 32.39 33.79
C GLU A 470 10.44 31.30 34.27
N ALA A 471 11.19 30.73 33.33
CA ALA A 471 12.29 29.83 33.66
C ALA A 471 13.43 30.62 34.32
N PRO A 472 14.09 30.09 35.37
CA PRO A 472 15.36 30.65 35.79
C PRO A 472 16.33 30.55 34.61
N GLN A 473 16.79 31.69 34.11
CA GLN A 473 17.76 31.72 33.02
C GLN A 473 19.02 30.99 33.48
N VAL A 474 19.35 29.90 32.79
CA VAL A 474 20.59 29.16 33.03
C VAL A 474 21.72 29.97 32.40
N ALA A 475 22.44 30.70 33.26
CA ALA A 475 23.70 31.36 32.95
C ALA A 475 24.87 30.36 33.00
#